data_AF-A0A7Z9XIJ1-F1
#
_entry.id   AF-A0A7Z9XIJ1-F1
#
_cell.length_a   1.000
_cell.length_b   1.000
_cell.length_c   1.000
_cell.angle_alpha   90.00
_cell.angle_beta   90.00
_cell.angle_gamma   90.00
#
_symmetry.space_group_name_H-M   'P 1'
#
loop_
_entity.id
_entity.type
_entity.pdbx_description
1 polymer ?
#
loop_
_entity_poly.entity_id
_entity_poly.type
_entity_poly.pdbx_seq_one_letter_code
_entity_poly.pdbx_strand_id
1 'polypeptide(L)' 'MSTADTYVRARIDTATKERATEALAAMGLSVSDAIRLLMLRIANDASFYWRHDTLWATM' A
#
# COMPACT_ATOMS: atom_id res chain seq x y z
N MET A 1 -8.74 -17.92 16.11
CA MET A 1 -8.79 -17.36 14.74
C MET A 1 -9.02 -15.86 14.91
N SER A 2 -7.95 -15.07 14.99
CA SER A 2 -8.09 -13.60 15.13
C SER A 2 -8.57 -13.08 13.78
N THR A 3 -9.86 -12.80 13.71
CA THR A 3 -10.40 -11.86 12.72
C THR A 3 -9.61 -10.58 12.89
N ALA A 4 -8.99 -10.06 11.83
CA ALA A 4 -8.28 -8.79 11.91
C ALA A 4 -9.19 -7.74 12.58
N ASP A 5 -8.86 -7.33 13.80
CA ASP A 5 -9.77 -6.55 14.68
C ASP A 5 -9.91 -5.08 14.24
N THR A 6 -9.14 -4.65 13.24
CA THR A 6 -9.09 -3.26 12.78
C THR A 6 -9.14 -3.17 11.25
N TYR A 7 -9.88 -2.18 10.74
CA TYR A 7 -10.02 -1.91 9.31
C TYR A 7 -9.25 -0.65 8.91
N VAL A 8 -8.73 -0.65 7.68
CA VAL A 8 -8.07 0.51 7.07
C VAL A 8 -9.08 1.21 6.15
N ARG A 9 -9.28 2.51 6.35
CA ARG A 9 -10.13 3.34 5.48
C ARG A 9 -9.35 4.53 4.96
N ALA A 10 -9.24 4.64 3.64
CA ALA A 10 -8.61 5.77 2.97
C ALA A 10 -9.56 6.35 1.92
N ARG A 11 -9.53 7.68 1.76
CA ARG A 11 -10.26 8.37 0.69
C ARG A 11 -9.36 8.41 -0.54
N ILE A 12 -9.88 7.92 -1.66
CA ILE A 12 -9.25 7.97 -2.98
C ILE A 12 -10.34 8.27 -4.01
N ASP A 13 -9.96 8.80 -5.17
CA ASP A 13 -10.90 9.00 -6.27
C ASP A 13 -11.34 7.65 -6.86
N THR A 14 -12.58 7.62 -7.36
CA THR A 14 -13.20 6.39 -7.89
C THR A 14 -12.41 5.81 -9.07
N ALA A 15 -11.95 6.66 -9.99
CA ALA A 15 -11.23 6.22 -11.18
C ALA A 15 -9.87 5.57 -10.84
N THR A 16 -9.15 6.09 -9.86
CA THR A 16 -7.92 5.44 -9.36
C THR A 16 -8.23 4.14 -8.64
N LYS A 17 -9.30 4.09 -7.83
CA LYS A 17 -9.71 2.85 -7.17
C LYS A 17 -9.99 1.73 -8.18
N GLU A 18 -10.75 2.01 -9.21
CA GLU A 18 -11.14 1.03 -10.24
C GLU A 18 -9.91 0.51 -10.98
N ARG A 19 -9.08 1.39 -11.54
CA ARG A 19 -7.85 1.01 -12.25
C ARG A 19 -6.90 0.19 -11.37
N ALA A 20 -6.71 0.59 -10.12
CA ALA A 20 -5.87 -0.15 -9.18
C ALA A 20 -6.46 -1.53 -8.84
N THR A 21 -7.79 -1.61 -8.69
CA THR A 21 -8.48 -2.87 -8.40
C THR A 21 -8.37 -3.85 -9.55
N GLU A 22 -8.55 -3.38 -10.79
CA GLU A 22 -8.39 -4.20 -12.00
C GLU A 22 -6.95 -4.71 -12.16
N ALA A 23 -5.97 -3.83 -11.97
CA ALA A 23 -4.56 -4.20 -12.03
C ALA A 23 -4.21 -5.27 -10.98
N LEU A 24 -4.66 -5.10 -9.73
CA LEU A 24 -4.43 -6.07 -8.67
C LEU A 24 -5.15 -7.41 -8.95
N ALA A 25 -6.37 -7.37 -9.46
CA ALA A 25 -7.11 -8.57 -9.84
C ALA A 25 -6.40 -9.36 -10.95
N ALA A 26 -5.81 -8.66 -11.94
CA ALA A 26 -4.98 -9.29 -12.97
C ALA A 26 -3.72 -9.97 -12.40
N MET A 27 -3.22 -9.50 -11.26
CA MET A 27 -2.12 -10.13 -10.50
C MET A 27 -2.60 -11.23 -9.53
N GLY A 28 -3.91 -11.49 -9.44
CA GLY A 28 -4.49 -12.45 -8.49
C GLY A 28 -4.52 -11.95 -7.04
N LEU A 29 -4.43 -10.64 -6.81
CA LEU A 29 -4.42 -10.02 -5.49
C LEU A 29 -5.71 -9.24 -5.23
N SER A 30 -6.22 -9.30 -4.00
CA SER A 30 -7.25 -8.37 -3.56
C SER A 30 -6.65 -7.03 -3.14
N VAL A 31 -7.47 -5.97 -3.15
CA VAL A 31 -7.07 -4.65 -2.60
C VAL A 31 -6.62 -4.78 -1.14
N SER A 32 -7.28 -5.62 -0.35
CA SER A 32 -6.91 -5.83 1.04
C SER A 32 -5.55 -6.53 1.17
N ASP A 33 -5.22 -7.47 0.29
CA ASP A 33 -3.91 -8.14 0.30
C ASP A 33 -2.80 -7.16 -0.05
N ALA A 34 -3.00 -6.36 -1.09
CA ALA A 34 -2.05 -5.31 -1.46
C ALA A 34 -1.80 -4.32 -0.31
N ILE A 35 -2.86 -3.86 0.37
CA ILE A 35 -2.73 -2.97 1.54
C ILE A 35 -1.98 -3.66 2.69
N ARG A 36 -2.31 -4.92 3.00
CA ARG A 36 -1.61 -5.67 4.07
C ARG A 36 -0.12 -5.81 3.77
N LEU A 37 0.23 -6.22 2.55
CA LEU A 37 1.63 -6.38 2.12
C LEU A 37 2.38 -5.06 2.20
N LEU A 38 1.74 -3.96 1.79
CA LEU A 38 2.33 -2.64 1.89
C LEU A 38 2.60 -2.23 3.35
N MET A 39 1.62 -2.40 4.24
CA MET A 39 1.77 -2.05 5.65
C MET A 39 2.85 -2.90 6.33
N LEU A 40 2.94 -4.19 6.01
CA LEU A 40 4.00 -5.08 6.49
C LEU A 40 5.38 -4.63 6.02
N ARG A 41 5.53 -4.25 4.75
CA ARG A 41 6.79 -3.72 4.20
C ARG A 41 7.18 -2.41 4.90
N ILE A 42 6.26 -1.47 5.05
CA ILE A 42 6.53 -0.20 5.75
C ILE A 42 6.98 -0.46 7.19
N ALA A 43 6.30 -1.37 7.89
CA ALA A 43 6.63 -1.72 9.28
C ALA A 43 8.01 -2.38 9.41
N ASN A 44 8.39 -3.23 8.45
CA ASN A 44 9.66 -3.96 8.48
C ASN A 44 10.85 -3.09 8.07
N ASP A 45 10.68 -2.25 7.05
CA ASP A 45 11.80 -1.58 6.40
C ASP A 45 11.88 -0.08 6.71
N ALA A 46 10.90 0.47 7.43
CA ALA A 46 10.76 1.90 7.72
C ALA A 46 10.91 2.80 6.48
N SER A 47 10.64 2.25 5.28
CA SER A 47 10.89 2.90 4.00
C SER A 47 9.71 2.70 3.06
N PHE A 48 9.20 3.82 2.55
CA PHE A 48 8.15 3.88 1.55
C PHE A 48 8.78 4.41 0.26
N TYR A 49 8.95 3.54 -0.74
CA TYR A 49 9.80 3.81 -1.91
C TYR A 49 9.33 4.96 -2.83
N TRP A 50 8.21 5.64 -2.57
CA TRP A 50 7.74 6.72 -3.45
C TRP A 50 8.43 8.10 -3.22
N ARG A 51 9.57 8.17 -2.53
CA ARG A 51 10.44 9.36 -2.49
C ARG A 51 11.89 9.05 -2.10
N HIS A 52 12.67 8.48 -3.02
CA HIS A 52 14.14 8.64 -3.00
C HIS A 52 14.52 9.71 -4.04
N ASP A 53 14.04 10.93 -3.84
CA ASP A 53 14.72 12.10 -4.37
C ASP A 53 14.79 13.11 -3.24
N THR A 54 15.93 13.15 -2.57
CA THR A 54 16.55 14.35 -2.01
C THR A 54 17.88 13.93 -1.39
N LEU A 55 18.93 14.44 -2.03
CA LEU A 55 20.29 14.55 -1.55
C LEU A 55 20.32 15.43 -0.29
N TRP A 56 20.02 14.89 0.90
CA TRP A 56 20.15 15.65 2.17
C TRP A 56 21.11 15.03 3.18
N ALA A 57 21.80 13.94 2.84
CA ALA A 57 22.86 13.35 3.69
C ALA A 57 24.28 13.84 3.32
N THR A 58 24.38 14.99 2.69
CA THR A 58 25.64 15.76 2.59
C THR A 58 25.36 17.21 2.97
N MET A 59 25.36 17.46 4.28
CA MET A 59 25.87 18.68 4.93
C MET A 59 26.03 18.42 6.42
#